data_AF-A0A7C6ZQR8-F1
#
_entry.id   AF-A0A7C6ZQR8-F1
#
_cell.length_a   1.000
_cell.length_b   1.000
_cell.length_c   1.000
_cell.angle_alpha   90.00
_cell.angle_beta   90.00
_cell.angle_gamma   90.00
#
_symmetry.space_group_name_H-M   'P 1'
#
loop_
_entity.id
_entity.type
_entity.pdbx_description
1 polymer ?
#
loop_
_entity_poly.entity_id
_entity_poly.type
_entity_poly.pdbx_seq_one_letter_code
_entity_poly.pdbx_strand_id
1 'polypeptide(L)'
;MSELTLNDAVAPSARKMTEAAPLRVLIWRRFLRHRLAVVAIVVLGLVIASAVLAPLSRYEPTQQNPANALQPPSPQHWFGTDDLGRDVFTRTLYGGRISLTVGLSATLLSLLIGVLVGMVAGYFGGFADNALMRITDGFLTLPTLFVLILIAALLREIPALGLTSSVLIVIFVIAVLSWMWPARIVRGEFLRLKHRDFVLAAENVGAGHSRIMSRHILPNTVSLIIVQGTLLVAYAIITESGLSYLGFGVQPPTPSWGNLLATAQTYALRAPWLMIFPGLMIFITSMAINYIGDGLRDAFDPYSAR
;
A
#
# COMPACT_ATOMS: atom_id res chain seq x y z
N MET A 1 1.36 -71.76 -42.24
CA MET A 1 2.67 -71.19 -42.64
C MET A 1 2.39 -69.84 -43.26
N SER A 2 2.83 -68.68 -42.79
CA SER A 2 3.86 -68.30 -41.81
C SER A 2 3.65 -66.82 -41.51
N GLU A 3 3.75 -66.44 -40.23
CA GLU A 3 4.13 -65.12 -39.67
C GLU A 3 3.36 -63.86 -40.14
N LEU A 4 2.46 -63.26 -39.36
CA LEU A 4 2.72 -62.49 -38.12
C LEU A 4 3.96 -61.58 -38.20
N THR A 5 3.80 -60.40 -38.81
CA THR A 5 4.61 -59.21 -38.47
C THR A 5 3.69 -58.11 -37.96
N LEU A 6 3.40 -58.21 -36.66
CA LEU A 6 3.21 -57.07 -35.77
C LEU A 6 4.51 -56.25 -35.69
N ASN A 7 4.41 -54.96 -35.33
CA ASN A 7 5.44 -53.91 -35.23
C ASN A 7 5.78 -53.24 -36.57
N ASP A 8 5.60 -51.93 -36.79
CA ASP A 8 5.85 -50.81 -35.88
C ASP A 8 4.79 -49.71 -35.99
N ALA A 9 3.76 -49.77 -35.14
CA ALA A 9 3.03 -48.56 -34.78
C ALA A 9 3.83 -47.85 -33.70
N VAL A 10 4.70 -46.92 -34.10
CA VAL A 10 5.40 -46.01 -33.18
C VAL A 10 4.34 -45.26 -32.39
N ALA A 11 4.09 -45.71 -31.16
CA ALA A 11 3.28 -44.99 -30.19
C ALA A 11 3.81 -43.56 -30.07
N PRO A 12 2.97 -42.52 -30.12
CA PRO A 12 3.44 -41.17 -29.83
C PRO A 12 4.02 -41.20 -28.43
N SER A 13 5.33 -40.94 -28.34
CA SER A 13 6.06 -40.86 -27.08
C SER A 13 5.22 -40.00 -26.13
N ALA A 14 4.80 -40.59 -25.01
CA ALA A 14 4.17 -39.85 -23.94
C ALA A 14 5.10 -38.69 -23.59
N ARG A 15 4.78 -37.49 -24.11
CA ARG A 15 5.36 -36.24 -23.63
C ARG A 15 5.12 -36.30 -22.15
N LYS A 16 6.19 -36.47 -21.36
CA LYS A 16 6.14 -36.30 -19.91
C LYS A 16 5.34 -35.01 -19.70
N MET A 17 4.11 -35.14 -19.21
CA MET A 17 3.35 -34.01 -18.69
C MET A 17 4.23 -33.49 -17.58
N THR A 18 5.06 -32.50 -17.89
CA THR A 18 5.84 -31.77 -16.90
C THR A 18 4.85 -31.38 -15.83
N GLU A 19 5.04 -31.91 -14.61
CA GLU A 19 4.27 -31.51 -13.45
C GLU A 19 4.14 -30.00 -13.49
N ALA A 20 2.92 -29.51 -13.65
CA ALA A 20 2.67 -28.08 -13.74
C ALA A 20 3.25 -27.46 -12.46
N ALA A 21 4.26 -26.60 -12.62
CA ALA A 21 4.92 -25.99 -11.47
C ALA A 21 3.84 -25.34 -10.58
N PRO A 22 3.98 -25.39 -9.24
CA PRO A 22 2.98 -24.83 -8.35
C PRO A 22 2.71 -23.37 -8.73
N LEU A 23 1.45 -22.93 -8.75
CA LEU A 23 1.04 -21.59 -9.15
C LEU A 23 1.90 -20.48 -8.50
N ARG A 24 2.28 -20.69 -7.23
CA ARG A 24 3.19 -19.82 -6.47
C ARG A 24 4.58 -19.69 -7.10
N VAL A 25 5.16 -20.78 -7.58
CA VAL A 25 6.47 -20.80 -8.26
C VAL A 25 6.38 -20.07 -9.59
N LEU A 26 5.28 -20.21 -10.33
CA LEU A 26 5.07 -19.50 -11.59
C LEU A 26 4.94 -17.99 -11.37
N ILE A 27 4.13 -17.56 -10.41
CA ILE A 27 3.96 -16.15 -10.01
C ILE A 27 5.32 -15.56 -9.60
N TRP A 28 6.07 -16.27 -8.75
CA TRP A 28 7.39 -15.82 -8.31
C TRP A 28 8.38 -15.66 -9.46
N ARG A 29 8.43 -16.63 -10.38
CA ARG A 29 9.29 -16.55 -11.57
C ARG A 29 8.90 -15.39 -12.49
N ARG A 30 7.62 -15.11 -12.66
CA ARG A 30 7.12 -13.98 -13.46
C ARG A 30 7.49 -12.64 -12.81
N PHE A 31 7.27 -12.52 -11.51
CA PHE A 31 7.65 -11.34 -10.75
C PHE A 31 9.15 -11.03 -10.88
N LEU A 32 10.02 -12.04 -10.71
CA LEU A 32 11.47 -11.87 -10.83
C LEU A 32 11.96 -11.48 -12.24
N ARG A 33 11.15 -11.71 -13.29
CA ARG A 33 11.47 -11.24 -14.65
C ARG A 33 11.23 -9.73 -14.80
N HIS A 34 10.38 -9.14 -13.98
CA HIS A 34 10.10 -7.71 -13.99
C HIS A 34 11.25 -6.95 -13.29
N ARG A 35 12.29 -6.60 -14.06
CA ARG A 35 13.54 -5.99 -13.55
C ARG A 35 13.28 -4.77 -12.65
N LEU A 36 12.35 -3.90 -13.05
CA LEU A 36 12.00 -2.72 -12.26
C LEU A 36 11.36 -3.08 -10.91
N ALA A 37 10.57 -4.15 -10.85
CA ALA A 37 9.94 -4.59 -9.60
C ALA A 37 10.99 -5.19 -8.65
N VAL A 38 11.97 -5.93 -9.18
CA VAL A 38 13.08 -6.46 -8.38
C VAL A 38 13.95 -5.34 -7.81
N VAL A 39 14.35 -4.36 -8.64
CA VAL A 39 15.09 -3.18 -8.18
C VAL A 39 14.28 -2.42 -7.12
N ALA A 40 12.98 -2.27 -7.34
CA ALA A 40 12.08 -1.61 -6.40
C ALA A 40 12.00 -2.33 -5.05
N ILE A 41 11.98 -3.67 -5.01
CA ILE A 41 12.06 -4.43 -3.75
C ILE A 41 13.37 -4.13 -3.01
N VAL A 42 14.50 -4.13 -3.71
CA VAL A 42 15.81 -3.84 -3.08
C VAL A 42 15.81 -2.42 -2.51
N VAL A 43 15.36 -1.44 -3.29
CA VAL A 43 15.28 -0.04 -2.88
C VAL A 43 14.35 0.14 -1.68
N LEU A 44 13.14 -0.41 -1.72
CA LEU A 44 12.21 -0.35 -0.59
C LEU A 44 12.77 -1.06 0.65
N GLY A 45 13.46 -2.19 0.47
CA GLY A 45 14.14 -2.91 1.53
C GLY A 45 15.21 -2.06 2.21
N LEU A 46 16.00 -1.30 1.44
CA LEU A 46 16.98 -0.36 1.97
C LEU A 46 16.33 0.81 2.73
N VAL A 47 15.22 1.35 2.23
CA VAL A 47 14.47 2.42 2.93
C VAL A 47 13.87 1.90 4.24
N ILE A 48 13.27 0.71 4.23
CA ILE A 48 12.74 0.08 5.45
C ILE A 48 13.88 -0.19 6.42
N ALA A 49 15.02 -0.71 5.95
CA ALA A 49 16.18 -0.94 6.79
C ALA A 49 16.70 0.35 7.41
N SER A 50 16.82 1.43 6.64
CA SER A 50 17.28 2.73 7.16
C SER A 50 16.31 3.31 8.20
N ALA A 51 14.99 3.15 8.00
CA ALA A 51 13.98 3.55 8.98
C ALA A 51 14.04 2.68 10.25
N VAL A 52 14.14 1.36 10.13
CA VAL A 52 14.22 0.44 11.29
C VAL A 52 15.49 0.67 12.09
N LEU A 53 16.61 0.94 11.41
CA LEU A 53 17.91 1.21 12.02
C LEU A 53 18.06 2.67 12.50
N ALA A 54 17.03 3.52 12.39
CA ALA A 54 17.06 4.90 12.87
C ALA A 54 17.51 5.07 14.34
N PRO A 55 17.14 4.17 15.29
CA PRO A 55 17.63 4.25 16.67
C PRO A 55 19.14 4.07 16.84
N LEU A 56 19.84 3.58 15.82
CA LEU A 56 21.31 3.50 15.82
C LEU A 56 21.96 4.84 15.42
N SER A 57 21.16 5.86 15.08
CA SER A 57 21.68 7.18 14.81
C SER A 57 22.37 7.77 16.04
N ARG A 58 23.39 8.60 15.79
CA ARG A 58 24.19 9.26 16.83
C ARG A 58 23.39 10.30 17.61
N TYR A 59 22.33 10.86 17.02
CA TYR A 59 21.58 11.98 17.56
C TYR A 59 20.15 11.55 17.93
N GLU A 60 19.56 12.24 18.90
CA GLU A 60 18.13 12.11 19.21
C GLU A 60 17.30 12.99 18.25
N PRO A 61 16.18 12.50 17.68
CA PRO A 61 15.42 13.22 16.66
C PRO A 61 14.80 14.54 17.16
N THR A 62 14.66 14.71 18.47
CA THR A 62 14.06 15.88 19.12
C THR A 62 15.09 16.80 19.80
N GLN A 63 16.37 16.41 19.86
CA GLN A 63 17.41 17.17 20.53
C GLN A 63 17.77 18.44 19.74
N GLN A 64 17.50 19.60 20.34
CA GLN A 64 17.73 20.91 19.75
C GLN A 64 19.10 21.47 20.13
N ASN A 65 19.74 22.15 19.18
CA ASN A 65 20.94 22.93 19.43
C ASN A 65 20.94 24.18 18.53
N PRO A 66 20.30 25.29 18.95
CA PRO A 66 20.15 26.48 18.13
C PRO A 66 21.47 27.11 17.64
N ALA A 67 22.60 26.88 18.33
CA ALA A 67 23.92 27.33 17.88
C ALA A 67 24.35 26.68 16.55
N ASN A 68 23.80 25.50 16.26
CA ASN A 68 24.04 24.77 15.02
C ASN A 68 22.84 24.86 14.06
N ALA A 69 21.97 25.87 14.16
CA ALA A 69 20.82 25.99 13.28
C ALA A 69 21.24 26.21 11.80
N LEU A 70 20.53 25.55 10.88
CA LEU A 70 20.68 25.70 9.43
C LEU A 70 22.13 25.51 8.93
N GLN A 71 22.89 24.59 9.54
CA GLN A 71 24.20 24.20 9.03
C GLN A 71 24.05 23.25 7.83
N PRO A 72 24.86 23.44 6.78
CA PRO A 72 24.84 22.57 5.61
C PRO A 72 25.32 21.15 5.94
N PRO A 73 25.09 20.17 5.04
CA PRO A 73 25.65 18.83 5.14
C PRO A 73 27.15 18.81 5.47
N SER A 74 27.52 18.03 6.49
CA SER A 74 28.88 17.88 6.99
C SER A 74 29.12 16.45 7.49
N PRO A 75 30.37 16.03 7.74
CA PRO A 75 30.65 14.72 8.34
C PRO A 75 30.00 14.50 9.71
N GLN A 76 29.76 15.58 10.46
CA GLN A 76 29.04 15.56 11.73
C GLN A 76 27.52 15.44 11.51
N HIS A 77 26.97 16.20 10.56
CA HIS A 77 25.55 16.22 10.22
C HIS A 77 25.36 15.86 8.75
N TRP A 78 25.16 14.58 8.44
CA TRP A 78 25.23 14.07 7.05
C TRP A 78 24.27 14.77 6.10
N PHE A 79 23.07 15.14 6.59
CA PHE A 79 22.06 15.88 5.82
C PHE A 79 21.93 17.35 6.27
N GLY A 80 22.88 17.83 7.07
CA GLY A 80 22.83 19.15 7.69
C GLY A 80 21.89 19.18 8.91
N THR A 81 21.62 20.39 9.39
CA THR A 81 20.72 20.65 10.52
C THR A 81 19.53 21.51 10.13
N ASP A 82 18.45 21.41 10.91
CA ASP A 82 17.24 22.22 10.73
C ASP A 82 17.29 23.57 11.46
N ASP A 83 16.17 24.29 11.44
CA ASP A 83 15.96 25.60 12.04
C ASP A 83 16.19 25.65 13.56
N LEU A 84 16.06 24.50 14.24
CA LEU A 84 16.34 24.35 15.67
C LEU A 84 17.69 23.64 15.92
N GLY A 85 18.50 23.47 14.87
CA GLY A 85 19.78 22.79 14.91
C GLY A 85 19.68 21.28 15.19
N ARG A 86 18.53 20.66 14.90
CA ARG A 86 18.36 19.21 15.00
C ARG A 86 18.96 18.53 13.77
N ASP A 87 19.47 17.32 13.95
CA ASP A 87 20.09 16.55 12.86
C ASP A 87 19.05 16.05 11.83
N VAL A 88 19.17 16.50 10.58
CA VAL A 88 18.19 16.22 9.51
C VAL A 88 18.25 14.76 9.07
N PHE A 89 19.42 14.13 9.12
CA PHE A 89 19.59 12.72 8.75
C PHE A 89 18.79 11.83 9.70
N THR A 90 19.02 11.98 11.01
CA THR A 90 18.26 11.30 12.07
C THR A 90 16.77 11.53 11.93
N ARG A 91 16.34 12.80 11.77
CA ARG A 91 14.92 13.15 11.63
C ARG A 91 14.31 12.53 10.38
N THR A 92 15.05 12.42 9.28
CA THR A 92 14.59 11.79 8.03
C THR A 92 14.39 10.27 8.21
N LEU A 93 15.29 9.59 8.92
CA LEU A 93 15.16 8.16 9.22
C LEU A 93 13.95 7.87 10.13
N TYR A 94 13.81 8.64 11.22
CA TYR A 94 12.63 8.54 12.09
C TYR A 94 11.34 8.93 11.35
N GLY A 95 11.41 9.93 10.47
CA GLY A 95 10.31 10.31 9.60
C GLY A 95 9.85 9.16 8.71
N GLY A 96 10.80 8.35 8.21
CA GLY A 96 10.49 7.15 7.45
C GLY A 96 9.75 6.11 8.26
N ARG A 97 10.10 5.90 9.54
CA ARG A 97 9.35 4.99 10.43
C ARG A 97 7.88 5.40 10.52
N ILE A 98 7.62 6.69 10.73
CA ILE A 98 6.27 7.21 10.89
C ILE A 98 5.50 7.16 9.56
N SER A 99 6.05 7.71 8.47
CA SER A 99 5.36 7.75 7.17
C SER A 99 5.09 6.33 6.62
N LEU A 100 6.02 5.38 6.77
CA LEU A 100 5.79 3.98 6.39
C LEU A 100 4.73 3.31 7.27
N THR A 101 4.75 3.55 8.59
CA THR A 101 3.74 3.00 9.51
C THR A 101 2.35 3.55 9.18
N VAL A 102 2.23 4.85 8.91
CA VAL A 102 0.96 5.46 8.52
C VAL A 102 0.47 4.88 7.20
N GLY A 103 1.32 4.85 6.18
CA GLY A 103 0.98 4.33 4.86
C GLY A 103 0.48 2.89 4.89
N LEU A 104 1.19 2.01 5.61
CA LEU A 104 0.82 0.61 5.74
C LEU A 104 -0.45 0.42 6.59
N SER A 105 -0.54 1.06 7.76
CA SER A 105 -1.66 0.86 8.69
C SER A 105 -2.97 1.42 8.12
N ALA A 106 -2.92 2.60 7.51
CA ALA A 106 -4.09 3.19 6.87
C ALA A 106 -4.58 2.32 5.71
N THR A 107 -3.65 1.77 4.92
CA THR A 107 -3.97 0.84 3.83
C THR A 107 -4.62 -0.43 4.33
N LEU A 108 -4.07 -1.08 5.36
CA LEU A 108 -4.64 -2.31 5.91
C LEU A 108 -6.06 -2.10 6.43
N LEU A 109 -6.29 -1.01 7.17
CA LEU A 109 -7.62 -0.67 7.67
C LEU A 109 -8.58 -0.32 6.53
N SER A 110 -8.11 0.42 5.53
CA SER A 110 -8.89 0.79 4.36
C SER A 110 -9.28 -0.42 3.51
N LEU A 111 -8.35 -1.35 3.29
CA LEU A 111 -8.60 -2.62 2.61
C LEU A 111 -9.58 -3.47 3.40
N LEU A 112 -9.46 -3.53 4.73
CA LEU A 112 -10.40 -4.28 5.56
C LEU A 112 -11.82 -3.77 5.36
N ILE A 113 -12.04 -2.45 5.49
CA ILE A 113 -13.36 -1.83 5.28
C ILE A 113 -13.82 -2.08 3.85
N GLY A 114 -12.97 -1.79 2.86
CA GLY A 114 -13.32 -1.87 1.45
C GLY A 114 -13.63 -3.30 1.01
N VAL A 115 -12.84 -4.29 1.42
CA VAL A 115 -13.09 -5.70 1.11
C VAL A 115 -14.40 -6.15 1.73
N LEU A 116 -14.69 -5.79 2.99
CA LEU A 116 -15.95 -6.16 3.64
C LEU A 116 -17.16 -5.54 2.90
N VAL A 117 -17.11 -4.25 2.60
CA VAL A 117 -18.20 -3.55 1.88
C VAL A 117 -18.37 -4.12 0.47
N GLY A 118 -17.28 -4.27 -0.29
CA GLY A 118 -17.31 -4.79 -1.65
C GLY A 118 -17.77 -6.25 -1.72
N MET A 119 -17.34 -7.07 -0.77
CA MET A 119 -17.77 -8.46 -0.64
C MET A 119 -19.28 -8.57 -0.40
N VAL A 120 -19.83 -7.77 0.53
CA VAL A 120 -21.28 -7.78 0.82
C VAL A 120 -22.08 -7.24 -0.38
N ALA A 121 -21.67 -6.12 -0.95
CA ALA A 121 -22.33 -5.51 -2.11
C ALA A 121 -22.33 -6.47 -3.32
N GLY A 122 -21.16 -7.01 -3.68
CA GLY A 122 -21.00 -7.86 -4.86
C GLY A 122 -21.63 -9.25 -4.72
N TYR A 123 -21.67 -9.81 -3.51
CA TYR A 123 -22.26 -11.13 -3.30
C TYR A 123 -23.80 -11.08 -3.22
N PHE A 124 -24.36 -10.20 -2.38
CA PHE A 124 -25.81 -10.16 -2.18
C PHE A 124 -26.54 -9.45 -3.32
N GLY A 125 -25.93 -8.46 -3.96
CA GLY A 125 -26.57 -7.71 -5.04
C GLY A 125 -27.78 -6.90 -4.56
N GLY A 126 -28.63 -6.49 -5.50
CA GLY A 126 -29.94 -5.89 -5.23
C GLY A 126 -29.88 -4.67 -4.31
N PHE A 127 -30.63 -4.71 -3.20
CA PHE A 127 -30.71 -3.59 -2.25
C PHE A 127 -29.39 -3.32 -1.52
N ALA A 128 -28.70 -4.37 -1.05
CA ALA A 128 -27.44 -4.22 -0.33
C ALA A 128 -26.37 -3.55 -1.22
N ASP A 129 -26.30 -3.99 -2.47
CA ASP A 129 -25.43 -3.39 -3.47
C ASP A 129 -25.76 -1.91 -3.70
N ASN A 130 -27.02 -1.60 -4.03
CA ASN A 130 -27.46 -0.23 -4.28
C ASN A 130 -27.21 0.69 -3.07
N ALA A 131 -27.49 0.25 -1.85
CA ALA A 131 -27.28 1.06 -0.65
C ALA A 131 -25.79 1.32 -0.39
N LEU A 132 -24.96 0.27 -0.40
CA LEU A 132 -23.52 0.39 -0.13
C LEU A 132 -22.81 1.18 -1.22
N MET A 133 -23.18 0.98 -2.49
CA MET A 133 -22.60 1.75 -3.60
C MET A 133 -23.06 3.21 -3.59
N ARG A 134 -24.31 3.51 -3.23
CA ARG A 134 -24.74 4.92 -3.05
C ARG A 134 -23.94 5.63 -1.96
N ILE A 135 -23.67 4.98 -0.83
CA ILE A 135 -22.82 5.53 0.22
C ILE A 135 -21.40 5.76 -0.34
N THR A 136 -20.83 4.73 -0.98
CA THR A 136 -19.49 4.79 -1.58
C THR A 136 -19.36 5.94 -2.59
N ASP A 137 -20.36 6.08 -3.46
CA ASP A 137 -20.43 7.11 -4.49
C ASP A 137 -20.56 8.50 -3.86
N GLY A 138 -21.36 8.64 -2.80
CA GLY A 138 -21.48 9.88 -2.04
C GLY A 138 -20.19 10.35 -1.39
N PHE A 139 -19.32 9.44 -0.92
CA PHE A 139 -17.99 9.83 -0.43
C PHE A 139 -17.03 10.23 -1.55
N LEU A 140 -17.15 9.60 -2.73
CA LEU A 140 -16.25 9.86 -3.87
C LEU A 140 -16.57 11.15 -4.62
N THR A 141 -17.76 11.72 -4.47
CA THR A 141 -18.08 13.05 -5.03
C THR A 141 -17.44 14.19 -4.25
N LEU A 142 -17.04 13.95 -3.00
CA LEU A 142 -16.38 14.95 -2.18
C LEU A 142 -14.90 15.07 -2.59
N PRO A 143 -14.34 16.29 -2.69
CA PRO A 143 -12.92 16.43 -2.98
C PRO A 143 -12.11 15.96 -1.76
N THR A 144 -11.43 14.83 -1.91
CA THR A 144 -10.88 14.03 -0.81
C THR A 144 -9.95 14.82 0.11
N LEU A 145 -9.12 15.69 -0.45
CA LEU A 145 -8.16 16.50 0.32
C LEU A 145 -8.86 17.45 1.30
N PHE A 146 -9.94 18.13 0.89
CA PHE A 146 -10.68 19.03 1.79
C PHE A 146 -11.34 18.25 2.93
N VAL A 147 -11.89 17.06 2.65
CA VAL A 147 -12.51 16.21 3.67
C VAL A 147 -11.45 15.67 4.63
N LEU A 148 -10.29 15.25 4.14
CA LEU A 148 -9.16 14.81 4.96
C LEU A 148 -8.74 15.91 5.95
N ILE A 149 -8.54 17.15 5.46
CA ILE A 149 -8.18 18.30 6.30
C ILE A 149 -9.26 18.56 7.35
N LEU A 150 -10.52 18.63 6.92
CA LEU A 150 -11.64 18.93 7.80
C LEU A 150 -11.76 17.90 8.93
N ILE A 151 -11.77 16.60 8.60
CA ILE A 151 -11.92 15.55 9.60
C ILE A 151 -10.69 15.47 10.49
N ALA A 152 -9.47 15.61 9.95
CA ALA A 152 -8.25 15.62 10.76
C ALA A 152 -8.23 16.79 11.76
N ALA A 153 -8.65 17.98 11.34
CA ALA A 153 -8.79 19.15 12.21
C ALA A 153 -9.85 18.92 13.29
N LEU A 154 -11.04 18.44 12.92
CA LEU A 154 -12.13 18.21 13.87
C LEU A 154 -11.77 17.12 14.90
N LEU A 155 -11.18 16.01 14.48
CA LEU A 155 -10.79 14.92 15.40
C LEU A 155 -9.63 15.29 16.31
N ARG A 156 -8.83 16.29 15.94
CA ARG A 156 -7.79 16.83 16.81
C ARG A 156 -8.36 17.69 17.94
N GLU A 157 -9.37 18.49 17.65
CA GLU A 157 -10.00 19.38 18.64
C GLU A 157 -11.06 18.66 19.49
N ILE A 158 -11.74 17.66 18.91
CA ILE A 158 -12.82 16.93 19.56
C ILE A 158 -12.31 15.54 19.97
N PRO A 159 -12.12 15.26 21.28
CA PRO A 159 -11.71 13.94 21.77
C PRO A 159 -12.86 12.92 21.73
N ALA A 160 -13.54 12.78 20.59
CA ALA A 160 -14.71 11.91 20.41
C ALA A 160 -14.34 10.42 20.37
N LEU A 161 -13.13 10.08 19.91
CA LEU A 161 -12.71 8.70 19.64
C LEU A 161 -11.60 8.18 20.56
N GLY A 162 -11.20 8.96 21.58
CA GLY A 162 -10.06 8.64 22.44
C GLY A 162 -8.71 8.59 21.71
N LEU A 163 -8.66 9.05 20.45
CA LEU A 163 -7.45 9.14 19.64
C LEU A 163 -6.65 10.36 20.10
N THR A 164 -5.62 10.14 20.92
CA THR A 164 -4.76 11.22 21.45
C THR A 164 -3.52 11.46 20.59
N SER A 165 -3.11 10.49 19.78
CA SER A 165 -1.93 10.59 18.92
C SER A 165 -2.30 11.11 17.53
N SER A 166 -1.61 12.17 17.09
CA SER A 166 -1.75 12.70 15.72
C SER A 166 -1.49 11.63 14.65
N VAL A 167 -0.57 10.69 14.90
CA VAL A 167 -0.30 9.56 14.00
C VAL A 167 -1.54 8.67 13.85
N LEU A 168 -2.23 8.36 14.95
CA LEU A 168 -3.44 7.53 14.91
C LEU A 168 -4.61 8.24 14.24
N ILE A 169 -4.75 9.56 14.47
CA ILE A 169 -5.76 10.38 13.79
C ILE A 169 -5.53 10.33 12.27
N VAL A 170 -4.30 10.55 11.80
CA VAL A 170 -3.99 10.50 10.37
C VAL A 170 -4.23 9.12 9.76
N ILE A 171 -3.82 8.04 10.45
CA ILE A 171 -4.11 6.66 10.01
C ILE A 171 -5.61 6.44 9.83
N PHE A 172 -6.40 6.83 10.83
CA PHE A 172 -7.85 6.64 10.82
C PHE A 172 -8.51 7.45 9.70
N VAL A 173 -8.17 8.72 9.58
CA VAL A 173 -8.76 9.64 8.60
C VAL A 173 -8.44 9.22 7.16
N ILE A 174 -7.18 8.81 6.88
CA ILE A 174 -6.83 8.27 5.56
C ILE A 174 -7.58 6.96 5.31
N ALA A 175 -7.67 6.04 6.29
CA ALA A 175 -8.32 4.76 6.08
C ALA A 175 -9.82 4.88 5.75
N VAL A 176 -10.54 5.70 6.52
CA VAL A 176 -12.00 5.94 6.39
C VAL A 176 -12.35 6.72 5.11
N LEU A 177 -11.39 7.42 4.50
CA LEU A 177 -11.62 8.13 3.25
C LEU A 177 -10.99 7.46 2.02
N SER A 178 -10.36 6.29 2.16
CA SER A 178 -9.73 5.59 1.04
C SER A 178 -10.33 4.23 0.71
N TRP A 179 -11.27 3.71 1.53
CA TRP A 179 -11.81 2.35 1.38
C TRP A 179 -12.71 2.17 0.15
N MET A 180 -13.22 3.27 -0.40
CA MET A 180 -14.20 3.30 -1.49
C MET A 180 -13.66 2.63 -2.77
N TRP A 181 -12.39 2.88 -3.12
CA TRP A 181 -11.77 2.29 -4.31
C TRP A 181 -11.61 0.76 -4.19
N PRO A 182 -11.01 0.22 -3.12
CA PRO A 182 -11.01 -1.22 -2.86
C PRO A 182 -12.42 -1.82 -2.86
N ALA A 183 -13.43 -1.15 -2.26
CA ALA A 183 -14.80 -1.65 -2.23
C ALA A 183 -15.39 -1.85 -3.62
N ARG A 184 -15.26 -0.86 -4.51
CA ARG A 184 -15.75 -0.96 -5.88
C ARG A 184 -15.06 -2.08 -6.67
N ILE A 185 -13.75 -2.22 -6.50
CA ILE A 185 -12.97 -3.23 -7.21
C ILE A 185 -13.32 -4.63 -6.73
N VAL A 186 -13.38 -4.84 -5.41
CA VAL A 186 -13.77 -6.12 -4.82
C VAL A 186 -15.21 -6.47 -5.18
N ARG A 187 -16.13 -5.50 -5.15
CA ARG A 187 -17.52 -5.70 -5.61
C ARG A 187 -17.57 -6.23 -7.04
N GLY A 188 -16.87 -5.57 -7.98
CA GLY A 188 -16.86 -5.98 -9.39
C GLY A 188 -16.35 -7.41 -9.57
N GLU A 189 -15.31 -7.77 -8.82
CA GLU A 189 -14.76 -9.13 -8.85
C GLU A 189 -15.72 -10.17 -8.24
N PHE A 190 -16.37 -9.83 -7.13
CA PHE A 190 -17.38 -10.70 -6.51
C PHE A 190 -18.58 -10.94 -7.42
N LEU A 191 -19.09 -9.90 -8.10
CA LEU A 191 -20.15 -10.04 -9.11
C LEU A 191 -19.73 -10.99 -10.23
N ARG A 192 -18.48 -10.89 -10.70
CA ARG A 192 -17.95 -11.76 -11.76
C ARG A 192 -17.80 -13.21 -11.31
N LEU A 193 -17.26 -13.44 -10.11
CA LEU A 193 -16.98 -14.77 -9.59
C LEU A 193 -18.23 -15.50 -9.10
N LYS A 194 -19.24 -14.78 -8.62
CA LYS A 194 -20.51 -15.35 -8.15
C LYS A 194 -21.18 -16.24 -9.19
N HIS A 195 -21.05 -15.91 -10.48
CA HIS A 195 -21.67 -16.64 -11.58
C HIS A 195 -20.78 -17.72 -12.21
N ARG A 196 -19.69 -18.13 -11.54
CA ARG A 196 -18.79 -19.19 -12.02
C ARG A 196 -19.25 -20.57 -11.57
N ASP A 197 -18.97 -21.58 -12.40
CA ASP A 197 -19.39 -22.98 -12.18
C ASP A 197 -19.01 -23.54 -10.80
N PHE A 198 -17.84 -23.18 -10.27
CA PHE A 198 -17.41 -23.65 -8.95
C PHE A 198 -18.25 -23.07 -7.80
N VAL A 199 -18.83 -21.86 -7.97
CA VAL A 199 -19.75 -21.25 -7.00
C VAL A 199 -21.10 -21.92 -7.09
N LEU A 200 -21.64 -22.06 -8.31
CA LEU A 200 -22.92 -22.73 -8.55
C LEU A 200 -22.89 -24.19 -8.06
N ALA A 201 -21.77 -24.90 -8.26
CA ALA A 201 -21.58 -26.24 -7.72
C ALA A 201 -21.57 -26.26 -6.19
N ALA A 202 -20.91 -25.29 -5.54
CA ALA A 202 -20.91 -25.18 -4.08
C ALA A 202 -22.32 -24.88 -3.52
N GLU A 203 -23.10 -24.04 -4.21
CA GLU A 203 -24.51 -23.76 -3.88
C GLU A 203 -25.37 -25.03 -3.99
N ASN A 204 -25.22 -25.80 -5.08
CA ASN A 204 -25.97 -27.04 -5.31
C ASN A 204 -25.66 -28.14 -4.27
N VAL A 205 -24.48 -28.11 -3.65
CA VAL A 205 -24.08 -29.02 -2.56
C VAL A 205 -24.50 -28.47 -1.18
N GLY A 206 -25.22 -27.35 -1.13
CA GLY A 206 -25.77 -26.76 0.09
C GLY A 206 -24.78 -25.94 0.92
N ALA A 207 -23.71 -25.42 0.31
CA ALA A 207 -22.79 -24.53 1.03
C ALA A 207 -23.48 -23.21 1.41
N GLY A 208 -23.43 -22.83 2.69
CA GLY A 208 -23.96 -21.55 3.14
C GLY A 208 -23.20 -20.34 2.59
N HIS A 209 -23.86 -19.19 2.51
CA HIS A 209 -23.31 -17.98 1.88
C HIS A 209 -21.95 -17.53 2.44
N SER A 210 -21.79 -17.52 3.77
CA SER A 210 -20.50 -17.17 4.40
C SER A 210 -19.37 -18.11 3.98
N ARG A 211 -19.66 -19.42 3.82
CA ARG A 211 -18.70 -20.40 3.34
C ARG A 211 -18.33 -20.13 1.88
N ILE A 212 -19.32 -19.86 1.03
CA ILE A 212 -19.11 -19.52 -0.39
C ILE A 212 -18.20 -18.27 -0.51
N MET A 213 -18.55 -17.20 0.18
CA MET A 213 -17.80 -15.94 0.14
C MET A 213 -16.36 -16.12 0.64
N SER A 214 -16.16 -16.72 1.82
CA SER A 214 -14.84 -16.81 2.45
C SER A 214 -13.92 -17.91 1.90
N ARG A 215 -14.47 -19.04 1.43
CA ARG A 215 -13.67 -20.19 0.97
C ARG A 215 -13.63 -20.38 -0.53
N HIS A 216 -14.57 -19.81 -1.29
CA HIS A 216 -14.64 -19.99 -2.73
C HIS A 216 -14.36 -18.68 -3.49
N ILE A 217 -15.02 -17.57 -3.13
CA ILE A 217 -14.87 -16.32 -3.88
C ILE A 217 -13.66 -15.51 -3.41
N LEU A 218 -13.58 -15.19 -2.11
CA LEU A 218 -12.53 -14.33 -1.56
C LEU A 218 -11.11 -14.82 -1.90
N PRO A 219 -10.77 -16.13 -1.80
CA PRO A 219 -9.43 -16.60 -2.17
C PRO A 219 -9.06 -16.34 -3.64
N ASN A 220 -10.05 -16.30 -4.54
CA ASN A 220 -9.84 -15.96 -5.95
C ASN A 220 -9.72 -14.45 -6.19
N THR A 221 -10.10 -13.61 -5.22
CA THR A 221 -9.98 -12.15 -5.26
C THR A 221 -8.70 -11.63 -4.60
N VAL A 222 -7.97 -12.47 -3.85
CA VAL A 222 -6.77 -12.06 -3.08
C VAL A 222 -5.70 -11.42 -3.96
N SER A 223 -5.43 -11.96 -5.15
CA SER A 223 -4.43 -11.39 -6.06
C SER A 223 -4.75 -9.94 -6.43
N LEU A 224 -6.02 -9.65 -6.68
CA LEU A 224 -6.51 -8.31 -6.98
C LEU A 224 -6.38 -7.39 -5.76
N ILE A 225 -6.74 -7.88 -4.57
CA ILE A 225 -6.63 -7.14 -3.30
C ILE A 225 -5.18 -6.78 -3.00
N ILE A 226 -4.23 -7.70 -3.21
CA ILE A 226 -2.80 -7.47 -2.98
C ILE A 226 -2.28 -6.35 -3.88
N VAL A 227 -2.57 -6.40 -5.18
CA VAL A 227 -2.15 -5.37 -6.15
C VAL A 227 -2.76 -4.01 -5.80
N GLN A 228 -4.05 -3.98 -5.46
CA GLN A 228 -4.70 -2.74 -5.02
C GLN A 228 -4.12 -2.23 -3.71
N GLY A 229 -3.79 -3.12 -2.79
CA GLY A 229 -3.13 -2.80 -1.53
C GLY A 229 -1.81 -2.08 -1.74
N THR A 230 -0.95 -2.57 -2.64
CA THR A 230 0.34 -1.90 -2.91
C THR A 230 0.16 -0.48 -3.42
N LEU A 231 -0.76 -0.26 -4.38
CA LEU A 231 -1.05 1.08 -4.89
C LEU A 231 -1.63 2.00 -3.79
N LEU A 232 -2.45 1.43 -2.92
CA LEU A 232 -3.04 2.15 -1.80
C LEU A 232 -2.00 2.57 -0.75
N VAL A 233 -0.94 1.77 -0.51
CA VAL A 233 0.17 2.19 0.37
C VAL A 233 0.88 3.42 -0.20
N ALA A 234 1.20 3.42 -1.50
CA ALA A 234 1.86 4.58 -2.13
C ALA A 234 0.98 5.83 -2.05
N TYR A 235 -0.32 5.69 -2.34
CA TYR A 235 -1.31 6.75 -2.17
C TYR A 235 -1.33 7.27 -0.72
N ALA A 236 -1.45 6.38 0.27
CA ALA A 236 -1.53 6.76 1.68
C ALA A 236 -0.29 7.51 2.18
N ILE A 237 0.93 7.14 1.72
CA ILE A 237 2.17 7.86 2.05
C ILE A 237 2.15 9.28 1.47
N ILE A 238 1.73 9.43 0.21
CA ILE A 238 1.64 10.74 -0.45
C ILE A 238 0.57 11.60 0.25
N THR A 239 -0.57 11.00 0.60
CA THR A 239 -1.66 11.68 1.30
C THR A 239 -1.25 12.11 2.72
N GLU A 240 -0.58 11.24 3.49
CA GLU A 240 0.01 11.62 4.79
C GLU A 240 0.99 12.77 4.62
N SER A 241 1.87 12.66 3.64
CA SER A 241 2.88 13.68 3.38
C SER A 241 2.25 15.03 3.05
N GLY A 242 1.23 15.05 2.20
CA GLY A 242 0.47 16.24 1.84
C GLY A 242 -0.29 16.84 3.03
N LEU A 243 -0.94 16.00 3.84
CA LEU A 243 -1.68 16.45 5.02
C LEU A 243 -0.73 17.06 6.08
N SER A 244 0.41 16.40 6.32
CA SER A 244 1.47 16.86 7.22
C SER A 244 2.15 18.13 6.70
N TYR A 245 2.38 18.22 5.38
CA TYR A 245 2.89 19.43 4.73
C TYR A 245 1.97 20.65 4.92
N LEU A 246 0.66 20.43 4.89
CA LEU A 246 -0.35 21.46 5.13
C LEU A 246 -0.62 21.74 6.62
N GLY A 247 0.05 21.04 7.54
CA GLY A 247 -0.06 21.26 8.99
C GLY A 247 -1.18 20.47 9.70
N PHE A 248 -1.95 19.66 8.97
CA PHE A 248 -3.06 18.87 9.51
C PHE A 248 -2.72 17.40 9.76
N GLY A 249 -1.48 17.00 9.45
CA GLY A 249 -1.01 15.63 9.60
C GLY A 249 -0.30 15.37 10.94
N VAL A 250 0.80 14.63 10.88
CA VAL A 250 1.60 14.27 12.06
C VAL A 250 2.20 15.53 12.69
N GLN A 251 1.91 15.72 13.97
CA GLN A 251 2.30 16.92 14.70
C GLN A 251 3.70 16.78 15.33
N PRO A 252 4.50 17.87 15.37
CA PRO A 252 5.74 17.92 16.15
C PRO A 252 5.49 17.55 17.63
N PRO A 253 6.47 16.97 18.34
CA PRO A 253 7.89 16.83 17.96
C PRO A 253 8.20 15.62 17.06
N THR A 254 7.24 14.74 16.82
CA THR A 254 7.38 13.52 16.01
C THR A 254 7.67 13.87 14.55
N PRO A 255 8.79 13.40 13.95
CA PRO A 255 9.07 13.65 12.55
C PRO A 255 8.24 12.72 11.65
N SER A 256 7.76 13.26 10.52
CA SER A 256 7.28 12.51 9.35
C SER A 256 7.88 13.16 8.10
N TRP A 257 7.97 12.46 6.97
CA TRP A 257 8.54 13.10 5.78
C TRP A 257 7.75 14.34 5.34
N GLY A 258 6.42 14.31 5.47
CA GLY A 258 5.56 15.45 5.16
C GLY A 258 5.78 16.66 6.07
N ASN A 259 5.91 16.46 7.39
CA ASN A 259 6.11 17.60 8.28
C ASN A 259 7.53 18.18 8.21
N LEU A 260 8.53 17.37 7.86
CA LEU A 260 9.88 17.87 7.55
C LEU A 260 9.85 18.77 6.31
N LEU A 261 9.07 18.41 5.29
CA LEU A 261 8.83 19.28 4.13
C LEU A 261 8.09 20.57 4.50
N ALA A 262 7.14 20.51 5.44
CA ALA A 262 6.41 21.70 5.91
C ALA A 262 7.38 22.74 6.49
N THR A 263 8.28 22.30 7.38
CA THR A 263 9.30 23.18 7.98
C THR A 263 10.29 23.72 6.94
N ALA A 264 10.61 22.93 5.91
CA ALA A 264 11.56 23.32 4.87
C ALA A 264 11.07 24.49 3.98
N GLN A 265 9.76 24.73 3.87
CA GLN A 265 9.20 25.78 3.02
C GLN A 265 9.80 27.16 3.32
N THR A 266 9.90 27.51 4.61
CA THR A 266 10.41 28.81 5.07
C THR A 266 11.90 29.00 4.74
N TYR A 267 12.65 27.91 4.55
CA TYR A 267 14.10 27.92 4.39
C TYR A 267 14.56 27.43 3.02
N ALA A 268 13.66 27.19 2.06
CA ALA A 268 13.97 26.51 0.81
C ALA A 268 15.15 27.11 0.03
N LEU A 269 15.28 28.45 0.03
CA LEU A 269 16.39 29.15 -0.65
C LEU A 269 17.71 29.17 0.15
N ARG A 270 17.65 29.02 1.48
CA ARG A 270 18.81 29.11 2.37
C ARG A 270 19.37 27.74 2.75
N ALA A 271 18.49 26.77 2.95
CA ALA A 271 18.80 25.42 3.41
C ALA A 271 18.04 24.38 2.56
N PRO A 272 18.36 24.26 1.25
CA PRO A 272 17.62 23.39 0.33
C PRO A 272 17.67 21.90 0.71
N TRP A 273 18.69 21.47 1.47
CA TRP A 273 18.79 20.09 1.97
C TRP A 273 17.58 19.68 2.82
N LEU A 274 16.95 20.61 3.54
CA LEU A 274 15.77 20.36 4.35
C LEU A 274 14.58 19.87 3.52
N MET A 275 14.49 20.26 2.26
CA MET A 275 13.44 19.84 1.35
C MET A 275 13.87 18.60 0.54
N ILE A 276 15.11 18.60 0.04
CA ILE A 276 15.61 17.59 -0.89
C ILE A 276 15.55 16.18 -0.27
N PHE A 277 16.07 16.00 0.95
CA PHE A 277 16.18 14.68 1.54
C PHE A 277 14.82 14.03 1.88
N PRO A 278 13.91 14.66 2.66
CA PRO A 278 12.60 14.08 2.91
C PRO A 278 11.76 13.94 1.63
N GLY A 279 11.85 14.90 0.69
CA GLY A 279 11.17 14.82 -0.61
C GLY A 279 11.64 13.64 -1.45
N LEU A 280 12.95 13.40 -1.48
CA LEU A 280 13.54 12.25 -2.18
C LEU A 280 13.10 10.93 -1.55
N MET A 281 12.99 10.86 -0.22
CA MET A 281 12.50 9.66 0.46
C MET A 281 11.04 9.35 0.09
N ILE A 282 10.16 10.35 0.04
CA ILE A 282 8.77 10.17 -0.42
C ILE A 282 8.75 9.68 -1.87
N PHE A 283 9.53 10.33 -2.74
CA PHE A 283 9.60 9.99 -4.16
C PHE A 283 10.09 8.55 -4.40
N ILE A 284 11.26 8.19 -3.84
CA ILE A 284 11.84 6.86 -4.02
C ILE A 284 10.93 5.77 -3.44
N THR A 285 10.37 6.01 -2.25
CA THR A 285 9.49 5.04 -1.59
C THR A 285 8.20 4.81 -2.38
N SER A 286 7.52 5.88 -2.80
CA SER A 286 6.28 5.77 -3.57
C SER A 286 6.52 5.12 -4.93
N MET A 287 7.60 5.48 -5.64
CA MET A 287 7.99 4.84 -6.89
C MET A 287 8.30 3.36 -6.71
N ALA A 288 9.06 2.99 -5.68
CA ALA A 288 9.37 1.60 -5.40
C ALA A 288 8.08 0.79 -5.14
N ILE A 289 7.17 1.29 -4.32
CA ILE A 289 5.90 0.61 -4.03
C ILE A 289 5.04 0.45 -5.29
N ASN A 290 4.96 1.48 -6.14
CA ASN A 290 4.22 1.42 -7.40
C ASN A 290 4.80 0.35 -8.35
N TYR A 291 6.11 0.32 -8.55
CA TYR A 291 6.74 -0.71 -9.40
C TYR A 291 6.60 -2.13 -8.83
N ILE A 292 6.56 -2.29 -7.51
CA ILE A 292 6.24 -3.58 -6.89
C ILE A 292 4.79 -3.97 -7.22
N GLY A 293 3.85 -3.03 -7.14
CA GLY A 293 2.46 -3.25 -7.52
C GLY A 293 2.28 -3.67 -8.98
N ASP A 294 2.99 -3.02 -9.90
CA ASP A 294 2.99 -3.38 -11.32
C ASP A 294 3.60 -4.77 -11.54
N GLY A 295 4.72 -5.08 -10.91
CA GLY A 295 5.32 -6.42 -10.97
C GLY A 295 4.41 -7.51 -10.42
N LEU A 296 3.67 -7.24 -9.34
CA LEU A 296 2.67 -8.15 -8.79
C LEU A 296 1.49 -8.34 -9.75
N ARG A 297 1.02 -7.25 -10.36
CA ARG A 297 -0.05 -7.29 -11.38
C ARG A 297 0.34 -8.19 -12.54
N ASP A 298 1.54 -7.99 -13.10
CA ASP A 298 2.07 -8.81 -14.20
C ASP A 298 2.25 -10.27 -13.80
N ALA A 299 2.71 -10.51 -12.57
CA ALA A 299 2.89 -11.87 -12.06
C ALA A 299 1.56 -12.62 -11.91
N PHE A 300 0.49 -11.91 -11.53
CA PHE A 300 -0.85 -12.47 -11.41
C PHE A 300 -1.63 -12.52 -12.72
N ASP A 301 -1.24 -11.80 -13.77
CA ASP A 301 -1.91 -11.84 -15.07
C ASP A 301 -1.57 -13.15 -15.83
N PRO A 302 -2.53 -14.04 -16.09
CA PRO A 302 -2.29 -15.27 -16.83
C PRO A 302 -1.90 -15.04 -18.30
N TYR A 303 -2.22 -13.88 -18.89
CA TYR A 303 -2.03 -13.55 -20.30
C TYR A 303 -0.79 -12.68 -20.59
N SER A 304 -0.11 -12.17 -19.56
CA SER A 304 1.12 -11.35 -19.65
C SER A 304 2.30 -12.04 -20.38
N ALA A 305 2.23 -13.36 -20.56
CA ALA A 305 3.22 -14.13 -21.30
C ALA A 305 2.72 -14.49 -22.71
N ARG A 306 2.68 -13.51 -23.62
CA ARG A 306 2.86 -13.71 -25.06
C ARG A 306 3.92 -12.74 -25.56
#